data_AF-A0A924B8P0-F1
#
_entry.id   AF-A0A924B8P0-F1
#
_cell.length_a   1.000
_cell.length_b   1.000
_cell.length_c   1.000
_cell.angle_alpha   90.00
_cell.angle_beta   90.00
_cell.angle_gamma   90.00
#
_symmetry.space_group_name_H-M   'P 1'
#
loop_
_entity.id
_entity.type
_entity.pdbx_description
1 polymer ?
#
loop_
_entity_poly.entity_id
_entity_poly.type
_entity_poly.pdbx_seq_one_letter_code
_entity_poly.pdbx_strand_id
1 'polypeptide(L)'
;MKLIFSILVLLATFSCALKADPLTEVATPTNTATTAPTNNVKPKAPWIIQSDEFAFQFSKDLAQLFPEAGSELGFTEFDSKGVLLENDIDSKVRALFTKWIEKSESRIQSTKDIELRTDFQVLKDWLTAQIDNIDISLKEHEVEFSPGTQTVFQYMHSLNNPQSPQERRKASIDRFKIYVHGDATHRPLLVAMEEKFEYESKKFQGQKPFFVF
;
A
#
# COMPACT_ATOMS: atom_id res chain seq x y z
N MET A 1 -11.35 4.87 13.31
CA MET A 1 -10.38 3.92 12.75
C MET A 1 -11.01 3.34 11.48
N LYS A 2 -10.72 3.96 10.33
CA LYS A 2 -11.38 3.77 9.02
C LYS A 2 -10.50 2.90 8.09
N LEU A 3 -9.86 1.85 8.63
CA LEU A 3 -8.78 1.17 7.89
C LEU A 3 -9.26 0.17 6.82
N ILE A 4 -10.47 -0.37 6.93
CA ILE A 4 -10.94 -1.43 6.01
C ILE A 4 -11.60 -0.86 4.74
N PHE A 5 -12.04 0.40 4.75
CA PHE A 5 -12.68 1.04 3.58
C PHE A 5 -11.73 1.89 2.72
N SER A 6 -10.49 2.15 3.17
CA SER A 6 -9.56 3.03 2.46
C SER A 6 -8.70 2.34 1.39
N ILE A 7 -8.76 1.03 1.25
CA ILE A 7 -8.02 0.30 0.19
C ILE A 7 -8.82 0.23 -1.12
N LEU A 8 -10.10 0.62 -1.13
CA LEU A 8 -11.00 0.40 -2.28
C LEU A 8 -11.43 1.64 -3.08
N VAL A 9 -10.87 2.84 -2.82
CA VAL A 9 -11.27 4.05 -3.56
C VAL A 9 -10.06 4.89 -3.93
N LEU A 10 -9.41 4.55 -5.05
CA LEU A 10 -8.57 5.50 -5.77
C LEU A 10 -8.65 5.25 -7.27
N LEU A 11 -9.81 5.59 -7.87
CA LEU A 11 -9.97 6.04 -9.25
C LEU A 11 -11.46 6.33 -9.51
N ALA A 12 -11.94 7.44 -8.94
CA ALA A 12 -13.16 8.09 -9.41
C ALA A 12 -12.80 9.56 -9.65
N THR A 13 -12.57 9.88 -10.93
CA THR A 13 -12.38 11.23 -11.40
C THR A 13 -13.68 12.02 -11.21
N PHE A 14 -13.75 12.77 -10.11
CA PHE A 14 -14.76 13.81 -9.96
C PHE A 14 -14.37 15.02 -10.82
N SER A 15 -14.82 15.03 -12.08
CA SER A 15 -14.99 16.28 -12.82
C SER A 15 -16.19 17.01 -12.22
N CYS A 16 -15.92 17.98 -11.33
CA CYS A 16 -16.92 18.95 -10.92
C CYS A 16 -16.47 20.32 -11.44
N ALA A 17 -17.22 20.85 -12.41
CA ALA A 17 -17.03 22.17 -12.96
C ALA A 17 -17.27 23.24 -11.88
N LEU A 18 -16.21 23.91 -11.44
CA LEU A 18 -16.31 25.11 -10.60
C LEU A 18 -16.82 26.27 -11.45
N LYS A 19 -18.06 26.70 -11.22
CA LYS A 19 -18.47 28.09 -11.48
C LYS A 19 -18.01 28.93 -10.29
N ALA A 20 -17.20 29.94 -10.57
CA ALA A 20 -16.76 30.91 -9.57
C ALA A 20 -17.89 31.91 -9.31
N ASP A 21 -18.43 31.91 -8.08
CA ASP A 21 -19.19 33.04 -7.54
C ASP A 21 -18.31 33.82 -6.55
N PRO A 22 -18.51 35.16 -6.45
CA PRO A 22 -17.54 36.07 -5.85
C PRO A 22 -17.51 36.00 -4.31
N LEU A 23 -16.31 36.23 -3.78
CA LEU A 23 -15.96 36.26 -2.37
C LEU A 23 -16.68 37.38 -1.62
N THR A 24 -17.52 37.04 -0.65
CA THR A 24 -18.01 37.96 0.39
C THR A 24 -17.64 37.47 1.79
N GLU A 25 -16.86 38.32 2.44
CA GLU A 25 -16.85 38.66 3.87
C GLU A 25 -16.37 37.62 4.91
N VAL A 26 -15.24 37.95 5.54
CA VAL A 26 -14.58 37.20 6.61
C VAL A 26 -15.33 37.41 7.93
N ALA A 27 -16.06 36.41 8.38
CA ALA A 27 -16.53 36.32 9.76
C ALA A 27 -15.53 35.53 10.61
N THR A 28 -14.91 36.18 11.59
CA THR A 28 -14.09 35.54 12.63
C THR A 28 -14.91 34.57 13.48
N PRO A 29 -14.55 33.28 13.61
CA PRO A 29 -15.25 32.38 14.51
C PRO A 29 -14.73 32.53 15.95
N THR A 30 -15.58 33.02 16.84
CA THR A 30 -15.40 32.94 18.30
C THR A 30 -15.50 31.49 18.75
N ASN A 31 -14.37 30.91 19.14
CA ASN A 31 -14.27 29.50 19.51
C ASN A 31 -14.60 29.31 21.01
N THR A 32 -15.89 29.20 21.33
CA THR A 32 -16.35 28.72 22.64
C THR A 32 -16.20 27.21 22.68
N ALA A 33 -15.13 26.72 23.30
CA ALA A 33 -14.85 25.30 23.46
C ALA A 33 -15.83 24.68 24.47
N THR A 34 -16.97 24.20 23.97
CA THR A 34 -17.84 23.27 24.68
C THR A 34 -17.14 21.91 24.73
N THR A 35 -16.90 21.40 25.94
CA THR A 35 -16.39 20.05 26.20
C THR A 35 -17.19 19.01 25.43
N ALA A 36 -16.53 18.30 24.51
CA ALA A 36 -17.13 17.21 23.76
C ALA A 36 -17.57 16.09 24.71
N PRO A 37 -18.77 15.50 24.52
CA PRO A 37 -19.23 14.38 25.32
C PRO A 37 -18.25 13.20 25.17
N THR A 38 -17.90 12.58 26.28
CA THR A 38 -17.11 11.36 26.33
C THR A 38 -17.86 10.27 25.57
N ASN A 39 -17.35 9.93 24.38
CA ASN A 39 -17.91 8.89 23.54
C ASN A 39 -17.97 7.57 24.30
N ASN A 40 -19.20 7.07 24.51
CA ASN A 40 -19.48 5.73 25.01
C ASN A 40 -19.09 4.73 23.92
N VAL A 41 -17.82 4.31 23.90
CA VAL A 41 -17.32 3.37 22.87
C VAL A 41 -17.87 1.98 23.17
N LYS A 42 -18.84 1.54 22.36
CA LYS A 42 -19.36 0.17 22.40
C LYS A 42 -18.21 -0.83 22.20
N PRO A 43 -18.12 -1.92 22.99
CA PRO A 43 -17.12 -2.96 22.79
C PRO A 43 -17.19 -3.54 21.37
N LYS A 44 -16.03 -3.75 20.74
CA LYS A 44 -15.94 -4.41 19.43
C LYS A 44 -16.47 -5.84 19.51
N ALA A 45 -17.15 -6.29 18.47
CA ALA A 45 -17.60 -7.68 18.37
C ALA A 45 -16.39 -8.64 18.27
N PRO A 46 -16.46 -9.86 18.80
CA PRO A 46 -15.34 -10.81 18.78
C PRO A 46 -14.82 -11.17 17.39
N TRP A 47 -15.71 -11.23 16.37
CA TRP A 47 -15.31 -11.51 14.99
C TRP A 47 -14.45 -10.38 14.40
N ILE A 48 -14.76 -9.12 14.74
CA ILE A 48 -13.98 -7.95 14.29
C ILE A 48 -12.56 -8.03 14.83
N ILE A 49 -12.38 -8.41 16.10
CA ILE A 49 -11.06 -8.53 16.71
C ILE A 49 -10.21 -9.60 16.00
N GLN A 50 -10.82 -10.74 15.65
CA GLN A 50 -10.13 -11.81 14.94
C GLN A 50 -9.82 -11.44 13.49
N SER A 51 -10.73 -10.74 12.81
CA SER A 51 -10.52 -10.24 11.46
C SER A 51 -9.41 -9.18 11.43
N ASP A 52 -9.45 -8.20 12.33
CA ASP A 52 -8.42 -7.15 12.50
C ASP A 52 -7.03 -7.77 12.71
N GLU A 53 -6.93 -8.79 13.58
CA GLU A 53 -5.66 -9.49 13.84
C GLU A 53 -5.14 -10.23 12.61
N PHE A 54 -6.02 -10.89 11.86
CA PHE A 54 -5.63 -11.59 10.63
C PHE A 54 -5.13 -10.62 9.56
N ALA A 55 -5.86 -9.52 9.35
CA ALA A 55 -5.49 -8.45 8.42
C ALA A 55 -4.20 -7.75 8.84
N PHE A 56 -3.98 -7.54 10.15
CA PHE A 56 -2.74 -6.99 10.69
C PHE A 56 -1.53 -7.87 10.34
N GLN A 57 -1.65 -9.18 10.55
CA GLN A 57 -0.59 -10.14 10.21
C GLN A 57 -0.29 -10.15 8.71
N PHE A 58 -1.33 -10.13 7.85
CA PHE A 58 -1.14 -10.04 6.40
C PHE A 58 -0.41 -8.77 6.01
N SER A 59 -0.88 -7.63 6.52
CA SER A 59 -0.29 -6.32 6.25
C SER A 59 1.18 -6.25 6.67
N LYS A 60 1.53 -6.89 7.79
CA LYS A 60 2.91 -6.93 8.29
C LYS A 60 3.81 -7.83 7.44
N ASP A 61 3.31 -8.96 6.95
CA ASP A 61 4.05 -9.81 6.00
C ASP A 61 4.26 -9.06 4.67
N LEU A 62 3.24 -8.38 4.14
CA LEU A 62 3.34 -7.57 2.94
C LEU A 62 4.35 -6.43 3.09
N ALA A 63 4.36 -5.77 4.25
CA ALA A 63 5.30 -4.70 4.57
C ALA A 63 6.78 -5.15 4.59
N GLN A 64 7.07 -6.46 4.69
CA GLN A 64 8.44 -6.95 4.54
C GLN A 64 8.93 -6.83 3.08
N LEU A 65 8.03 -6.97 2.11
CA LEU A 65 8.35 -6.78 0.69
C LEU A 65 8.24 -5.30 0.28
N PHE A 66 7.25 -4.60 0.84
CA PHE A 66 6.98 -3.18 0.55
C PHE A 66 6.94 -2.35 1.83
N PRO A 67 8.11 -1.96 2.40
CA PRO A 67 8.17 -1.21 3.65
C PRO A 67 7.41 0.12 3.63
N GLU A 68 7.25 0.73 2.46
CA GLU A 68 6.51 1.95 2.25
C GLU A 68 5.03 1.78 2.56
N ALA A 69 4.43 0.68 2.09
CA ALA A 69 3.04 0.32 2.44
C ALA A 69 2.90 0.07 3.94
N GLY A 70 3.90 -0.56 4.57
CA GLY A 70 3.92 -0.74 6.02
C GLY A 70 3.89 0.58 6.78
N SER A 71 4.70 1.54 6.35
CA SER A 71 4.70 2.90 6.90
C SER A 71 3.39 3.63 6.71
N GLU A 72 2.75 3.52 5.55
CA GLU A 72 1.45 4.13 5.28
C GLU A 72 0.36 3.58 6.21
N LEU A 73 0.45 2.29 6.56
CA LEU A 73 -0.43 1.64 7.54
C LEU A 73 -0.07 1.97 9.00
N GLY A 74 1.03 2.69 9.23
CA GLY A 74 1.46 3.15 10.56
C GLY A 74 2.42 2.22 11.28
N PHE A 75 2.98 1.21 10.60
CA PHE A 75 4.01 0.34 11.16
C PHE A 75 5.36 1.05 11.17
N THR A 76 5.69 1.66 12.31
CA THR A 76 6.89 2.48 12.47
C THR A 76 8.20 1.69 12.28
N GLU A 77 8.19 0.37 12.48
CA GLU A 77 9.38 -0.47 12.26
C GLU A 77 9.80 -0.58 10.78
N PHE A 78 8.98 -0.07 9.85
CA PHE A 78 9.30 0.00 8.44
C PHE A 78 9.67 1.41 7.97
N ASP A 79 9.46 2.46 8.77
CA ASP A 79 9.65 3.86 8.38
C ASP A 79 11.05 4.18 7.84
N SER A 80 12.08 3.50 8.33
CA SER A 80 13.47 3.70 7.88
C SER A 80 13.94 2.72 6.80
N LYS A 81 13.10 1.77 6.39
CA LYS A 81 13.44 0.75 5.38
C LYS A 81 12.97 1.18 3.99
N GLY A 82 13.71 0.82 2.95
CA GLY A 82 13.28 0.99 1.56
C GLY A 82 12.91 -0.35 0.92
N VAL A 83 12.12 -0.29 -0.15
CA VAL A 83 11.83 -1.44 -1.02
C VAL A 83 13.13 -1.99 -1.60
N LEU A 84 13.27 -3.31 -1.53
CA LEU A 84 14.32 -4.05 -2.23
C LEU A 84 13.77 -4.51 -3.57
N LEU A 85 14.09 -3.75 -4.63
CA LEU A 85 13.61 -4.05 -5.97
C LEU A 85 14.55 -5.05 -6.67
N GLU A 86 14.14 -6.31 -6.67
CA GLU A 86 14.85 -7.41 -7.34
C GLU A 86 14.07 -7.91 -8.57
N ASN A 87 14.77 -8.57 -9.49
CA ASN A 87 14.17 -9.09 -10.73
C ASN A 87 13.12 -10.20 -10.48
N ASP A 88 13.15 -10.84 -9.32
CA ASP A 88 12.21 -11.90 -8.91
C ASP A 88 11.12 -11.41 -7.95
N ILE A 89 10.95 -10.08 -7.79
CA ILE A 89 9.97 -9.52 -6.84
C ILE A 89 8.55 -10.05 -7.09
N ASP A 90 8.12 -10.18 -8.35
CA ASP A 90 6.79 -10.71 -8.69
C ASP A 90 6.62 -12.15 -8.21
N SER A 91 7.69 -12.96 -8.27
CA SER A 91 7.67 -14.33 -7.76
C SER A 91 7.56 -14.35 -6.23
N LYS A 92 8.24 -13.44 -5.54
CA LYS A 92 8.13 -13.28 -4.07
C LYS A 92 6.74 -12.82 -3.64
N VAL A 93 6.16 -11.87 -4.36
CA VAL A 93 4.79 -11.38 -4.15
C VAL A 93 3.78 -12.50 -4.38
N ARG A 94 3.89 -13.22 -5.50
CA ARG A 94 3.04 -14.37 -5.81
C ARG A 94 3.12 -15.45 -4.74
N ALA A 95 4.32 -15.80 -4.29
CA ALA A 95 4.52 -16.77 -3.20
C ALA A 95 3.87 -16.32 -1.88
N LEU A 96 3.98 -15.03 -1.53
CA LEU A 96 3.31 -14.46 -0.37
C LEU A 96 1.78 -14.56 -0.50
N PHE A 97 1.22 -14.20 -1.65
CA PHE A 97 -0.22 -14.26 -1.87
C PHE A 97 -0.74 -15.69 -1.83
N THR A 98 -0.04 -16.65 -2.44
CA THR A 98 -0.40 -18.08 -2.36
C THR A 98 -0.43 -18.56 -0.91
N LYS A 99 0.60 -18.25 -0.11
CA LYS A 99 0.65 -18.58 1.33
C LYS A 99 -0.59 -18.03 2.06
N TRP A 100 -1.02 -16.81 1.75
CA TRP A 100 -2.15 -16.18 2.42
C TRP A 100 -3.51 -16.66 1.91
N ILE A 101 -3.61 -17.10 0.64
CA ILE A 101 -4.79 -17.81 0.13
C ILE A 101 -4.98 -19.12 0.91
N GLU A 102 -3.93 -19.94 1.05
CA GLU A 102 -3.98 -21.20 1.80
C GLU A 102 -4.36 -20.97 3.27
N LYS A 103 -3.77 -19.94 3.90
CA LYS A 103 -4.09 -19.57 5.28
C LYS A 103 -5.55 -19.12 5.42
N SER A 104 -6.07 -18.35 4.45
CA SER A 104 -7.47 -17.89 4.45
C SER A 104 -8.43 -19.05 4.22
N GLU A 105 -8.11 -19.97 3.31
CA GLU A 105 -8.90 -21.18 3.06
C GLU A 105 -9.00 -22.07 4.30
N SER A 106 -7.88 -22.31 5.00
CA SER A 106 -7.87 -23.03 6.27
C SER A 106 -8.76 -22.36 7.33
N ARG A 107 -8.76 -21.03 7.39
CA ARG A 107 -9.63 -20.27 8.32
C ARG A 107 -11.10 -20.35 7.92
N ILE A 108 -11.43 -20.31 6.63
CA ILE A 108 -12.80 -20.46 6.12
C ILE A 108 -13.39 -21.82 6.52
N GLN A 109 -12.60 -22.89 6.38
CA GLN A 109 -13.03 -24.26 6.71
C GLN A 109 -13.26 -24.47 8.21
N SER A 110 -12.50 -23.77 9.07
CA SER A 110 -12.55 -23.94 10.53
C SER A 110 -13.48 -22.97 11.26
N THR A 111 -13.89 -21.88 10.61
CA THR A 111 -14.67 -20.80 11.25
C THR A 111 -16.18 -21.03 11.12
N LYS A 112 -16.88 -20.98 12.26
CA LYS A 112 -18.35 -21.09 12.33
C LYS A 112 -19.07 -19.74 12.23
N ASP A 113 -18.41 -18.66 12.61
CA ASP A 113 -18.96 -17.30 12.54
C ASP A 113 -19.07 -16.86 11.07
N ILE A 114 -20.25 -16.40 10.67
CA ILE A 114 -20.55 -16.06 9.27
C ILE A 114 -19.83 -14.80 8.81
N GLU A 115 -19.68 -13.81 9.68
CA GLU A 115 -19.04 -12.53 9.35
C GLU A 115 -17.54 -12.72 9.22
N LEU A 116 -16.94 -13.42 10.19
CA LEU A 116 -15.51 -13.71 10.15
C LEU A 116 -15.14 -14.57 8.93
N ARG A 117 -15.98 -15.55 8.57
CA ARG A 117 -15.76 -16.37 7.38
C ARG A 117 -15.88 -15.55 6.09
N THR A 118 -16.80 -14.59 6.05
CA THR A 118 -16.95 -13.66 4.91
C THR A 118 -15.70 -12.81 4.74
N ASP A 119 -15.15 -12.24 5.81
CA ASP A 119 -13.92 -11.45 5.75
C ASP A 119 -12.72 -12.26 5.21
N PHE A 120 -12.56 -13.51 5.64
CA PHE A 120 -11.52 -14.40 5.10
C PHE A 120 -11.74 -14.72 3.62
N GLN A 121 -12.99 -14.89 3.20
CA GLN A 121 -13.33 -15.15 1.81
C GLN A 121 -13.04 -13.93 0.93
N VAL A 122 -13.37 -12.72 1.38
CA VAL A 122 -13.05 -11.47 0.67
C VAL A 122 -11.54 -11.30 0.50
N LEU A 123 -10.76 -11.51 1.56
CA LEU A 123 -9.30 -11.42 1.46
C LEU A 123 -8.73 -12.47 0.49
N LYS A 124 -9.22 -13.72 0.56
CA LYS A 124 -8.82 -14.78 -0.36
C LYS A 124 -9.08 -14.39 -1.81
N ASP A 125 -10.29 -13.92 -2.11
CA ASP A 125 -10.68 -13.57 -3.49
C ASP A 125 -9.88 -12.38 -4.02
N TRP A 126 -9.61 -11.38 -3.16
CA TRP A 126 -8.73 -10.27 -3.52
C TRP A 126 -7.31 -10.76 -3.85
N LEU A 127 -6.74 -11.64 -3.02
CA LEU A 127 -5.40 -12.20 -3.25
C LEU A 127 -5.34 -13.04 -4.54
N THR A 128 -6.37 -13.83 -4.83
CA THR A 128 -6.48 -14.58 -6.09
C THR A 128 -6.48 -13.62 -7.27
N ALA A 129 -7.27 -12.55 -7.23
CA ALA A 129 -7.28 -11.54 -8.29
C ALA A 129 -5.92 -10.84 -8.46
N GLN A 130 -5.15 -10.63 -7.38
CA GLN A 130 -3.79 -10.09 -7.50
C GLN A 130 -2.83 -11.06 -8.20
N ILE A 131 -2.92 -12.36 -7.90
CA ILE A 131 -2.12 -13.38 -8.62
C ILE A 131 -2.52 -13.42 -10.10
N ASP A 132 -3.82 -13.39 -10.40
CA ASP A 132 -4.30 -13.38 -11.77
C ASP A 132 -3.76 -12.16 -12.54
N ASN A 133 -3.71 -10.98 -11.91
CA ASN A 133 -3.13 -9.78 -12.52
C ASN A 133 -1.63 -9.94 -12.81
N ILE A 134 -0.85 -10.53 -11.89
CA ILE A 134 0.57 -10.84 -12.11
C ILE A 134 0.71 -11.79 -13.30
N ASP A 135 -0.09 -12.86 -13.34
CA ASP A 135 -0.03 -13.87 -14.38
C ASP A 135 -0.47 -13.29 -15.76
N ILE A 136 -1.46 -12.38 -15.79
CA ILE A 136 -1.87 -11.63 -16.98
C ILE A 136 -0.74 -10.71 -17.46
N SER A 137 -0.16 -9.90 -16.57
CA SER A 137 0.93 -8.97 -16.90
C SER A 137 2.12 -9.70 -17.53
N LEU A 138 2.49 -10.86 -16.97
CA LEU A 138 3.52 -11.73 -17.50
C LEU A 138 3.17 -12.32 -18.86
N LYS A 139 1.92 -12.75 -19.06
CA LYS A 139 1.44 -13.35 -20.32
C LYS A 139 1.35 -12.32 -21.45
N GLU A 140 0.95 -11.10 -21.13
CA GLU A 140 0.81 -10.01 -22.08
C GLU A 140 2.14 -9.26 -22.30
N HIS A 141 3.22 -9.71 -21.65
CA HIS A 141 4.57 -9.17 -21.81
C HIS A 141 4.63 -7.68 -21.47
N GLU A 142 3.90 -7.29 -20.43
CA GLU A 142 3.91 -5.93 -19.91
C GLU A 142 5.27 -5.62 -19.30
N VAL A 143 5.80 -4.44 -19.63
CA VAL A 143 7.02 -3.89 -19.05
C VAL A 143 6.62 -2.65 -18.29
N GLU A 144 6.78 -2.67 -16.96
CA GLU A 144 6.36 -1.54 -16.15
C GLU A 144 7.38 -0.39 -16.29
N PHE A 145 6.90 0.77 -16.70
CA PHE A 145 7.67 2.01 -16.62
C PHE A 145 7.04 2.93 -15.57
N SER A 146 7.79 3.19 -14.49
CA SER A 146 7.33 4.03 -13.39
C SER A 146 8.22 5.27 -13.24
N PRO A 147 7.65 6.49 -13.09
CA PRO A 147 8.42 7.71 -12.93
C PRO A 147 9.11 7.74 -11.55
N GLY A 148 10.35 7.24 -11.48
CA GLY A 148 11.04 7.01 -10.21
C GLY A 148 11.19 8.24 -9.31
N THR A 149 11.33 9.45 -9.85
CA THR A 149 11.38 10.69 -9.02
C THR A 149 10.05 10.97 -8.34
N GLN A 150 8.92 10.71 -9.02
CA GLN A 150 7.59 10.82 -8.44
C GLN A 150 7.40 9.75 -7.36
N THR A 151 7.84 8.52 -7.61
CA THR A 151 7.81 7.42 -6.63
C THR A 151 8.55 7.77 -5.35
N VAL A 152 9.80 8.25 -5.46
CA VAL A 152 10.59 8.71 -4.30
C VAL A 152 9.87 9.83 -3.56
N PHE A 153 9.34 10.82 -4.27
CA PHE A 153 8.60 11.93 -3.64
C PHE A 153 7.39 11.43 -2.84
N GLN A 154 6.58 10.54 -3.41
CA GLN A 154 5.39 9.98 -2.76
C GLN A 154 5.78 9.23 -1.47
N TYR A 155 6.80 8.38 -1.53
CA TYR A 155 7.29 7.61 -0.39
C TYR A 155 7.91 8.49 0.71
N MET A 156 8.52 9.61 0.34
CA MET A 156 9.03 10.56 1.32
C MET A 156 7.92 11.40 1.93
N HIS A 157 6.94 11.82 1.14
CA HIS A 157 5.87 12.70 1.60
C HIS A 157 4.98 12.04 2.67
N SER A 158 4.73 10.74 2.56
CA SER A 158 3.93 9.99 3.55
C SER A 158 4.54 10.04 4.95
N LEU A 159 5.87 10.11 5.05
CA LEU A 159 6.60 10.20 6.30
C LEU A 159 7.01 11.63 6.68
N ASN A 160 7.29 12.47 5.69
CA ASN A 160 7.88 13.80 5.85
C ASN A 160 6.88 14.91 5.50
N ASN A 161 5.84 15.04 6.32
CA ASN A 161 4.90 16.15 6.26
C ASN A 161 4.81 16.86 7.62
N PRO A 162 4.24 18.08 7.68
CA PRO A 162 4.15 18.86 8.92
C PRO A 162 3.39 18.17 10.05
N GLN A 163 2.49 17.23 9.73
CA GLN A 163 1.68 16.50 10.72
C GLN A 163 2.37 15.23 11.24
N SER A 164 3.42 14.76 10.58
CA SER A 164 4.19 13.59 11.03
C SER A 164 4.94 13.86 12.34
N PRO A 165 5.00 12.90 13.27
CA PRO A 165 5.90 12.97 14.42
C PRO A 165 7.37 13.16 13.99
N GLN A 166 8.18 13.81 14.84
CA GLN A 166 9.59 14.08 14.54
C GLN A 166 10.38 12.81 14.21
N GLU A 167 10.12 11.71 14.92
CA GLU A 167 10.81 10.44 14.67
C GLU A 167 10.52 9.86 13.29
N ARG A 168 9.29 9.99 12.78
CA ARG A 168 8.95 9.55 11.41
C ARG A 168 9.66 10.39 10.34
N ARG A 169 9.78 11.71 10.59
CA ARG A 169 10.55 12.61 9.71
C ARG A 169 12.05 12.33 9.72
N LYS A 170 12.60 11.82 10.83
CA LYS A 170 13.99 11.35 10.86
C LYS A 170 14.14 10.04 10.09
N ALA A 171 13.23 9.08 10.33
CA ALA A 171 13.24 7.81 9.63
C ALA A 171 13.11 7.97 8.10
N SER A 172 12.34 8.96 7.62
CA SER A 172 12.28 9.26 6.18
C SER A 172 13.62 9.68 5.60
N ILE A 173 14.47 10.37 6.37
CA ILE A 173 15.81 10.74 5.92
C ILE A 173 16.67 9.49 5.75
N ASP A 174 16.56 8.53 6.66
CA ASP A 174 17.31 7.28 6.57
C ASP A 174 16.83 6.42 5.40
N ARG A 175 15.51 6.31 5.17
CA ARG A 175 14.95 5.69 3.96
C ARG A 175 15.43 6.40 2.69
N PHE A 176 15.46 7.73 2.68
CA PHE A 176 15.94 8.51 1.53
C PHE A 176 17.40 8.20 1.20
N LYS A 177 18.27 8.05 2.21
CA LYS A 177 19.67 7.65 1.99
C LYS A 177 19.76 6.29 1.31
N ILE A 178 18.92 5.32 1.69
CA ILE A 178 18.86 4.01 1.02
C ILE A 178 18.49 4.19 -0.46
N TYR A 179 17.49 5.02 -0.78
CA TYR A 179 17.11 5.24 -2.18
C TYR A 179 18.19 5.93 -3.01
N VAL A 180 18.93 6.87 -2.43
CA VAL A 180 19.94 7.65 -3.16
C VAL A 180 21.27 6.91 -3.27
N HIS A 181 21.70 6.24 -2.21
CA HIS A 181 23.03 5.66 -2.12
C HIS A 181 23.04 4.12 -2.15
N GLY A 182 21.90 3.49 -1.93
CA GLY A 182 21.85 2.07 -1.62
C GLY A 182 22.41 1.77 -0.23
N ASP A 183 22.58 0.48 0.05
CA ASP A 183 23.31 -0.05 1.21
C ASP A 183 23.97 -1.39 0.83
N ALA A 184 24.26 -2.26 1.82
CA ALA A 184 24.86 -3.57 1.55
C ALA A 184 23.96 -4.51 0.72
N THR A 185 22.65 -4.30 0.75
CA THR A 185 21.63 -5.13 0.08
C THR A 185 20.88 -4.38 -1.01
N HIS A 186 20.72 -3.06 -0.87
CA HIS A 186 19.97 -2.22 -1.79
C HIS A 186 20.91 -1.54 -2.79
N ARG A 187 20.53 -1.57 -4.07
CA ARG A 187 21.03 -0.60 -5.03
C ARG A 187 20.29 0.73 -4.84
N PRO A 188 20.86 1.87 -5.27
CA PRO A 188 20.09 3.11 -5.39
C PRO A 188 18.78 2.84 -6.17
N LEU A 189 17.65 3.35 -5.67
CA LEU A 189 16.33 2.95 -6.14
C LEU A 189 16.15 3.19 -7.65
N LEU A 190 16.58 4.35 -8.15
CA LEU A 190 16.45 4.67 -9.57
C LEU A 190 17.27 3.72 -10.45
N VAL A 191 18.45 3.30 -9.97
CA VAL A 191 19.28 2.30 -10.66
C VAL A 191 18.58 0.95 -10.68
N ALA A 192 18.01 0.52 -9.54
CA ALA A 192 17.25 -0.73 -9.47
C ALA A 192 16.02 -0.72 -10.38
N MET A 193 15.31 0.41 -10.48
CA MET A 193 14.15 0.58 -11.36
C MET A 193 14.55 0.49 -12.85
N GLU A 194 15.64 1.15 -13.23
CA GLU A 194 16.19 1.06 -14.59
C GLU A 194 16.62 -0.37 -14.93
N GLU A 195 17.33 -1.03 -14.02
CA GLU A 195 17.77 -2.42 -14.20
C GLU A 195 16.59 -3.40 -14.32
N LYS A 196 15.52 -3.23 -13.54
CA LYS A 196 14.29 -4.04 -13.67
C LYS A 196 13.63 -3.81 -15.02
N PHE A 197 13.49 -2.55 -15.42
CA PHE A 197 12.92 -2.20 -16.73
C PHE A 197 13.73 -2.82 -17.87
N GLU A 198 15.06 -2.75 -17.82
CA GLU A 198 15.92 -3.39 -18.81
C GLU A 198 15.80 -4.91 -18.80
N TYR A 199 15.74 -5.52 -17.62
CA TYR A 199 15.59 -6.96 -17.46
C TYR A 199 14.30 -7.46 -18.10
N GLU A 200 13.18 -6.79 -17.84
CA GLU A 200 11.87 -7.11 -18.43
C GLU A 200 11.85 -6.85 -19.94
N SER A 201 12.39 -5.71 -20.38
CA SER A 201 12.49 -5.38 -21.81
C SER A 201 13.28 -6.44 -22.58
N LYS A 202 14.39 -6.95 -22.00
CA LYS A 202 15.18 -8.04 -22.58
C LYS A 202 14.44 -9.37 -22.55
N LYS A 203 13.76 -9.69 -21.44
CA LYS A 203 12.96 -10.92 -21.27
C LYS A 203 11.87 -11.04 -22.32
N PHE A 204 11.24 -9.92 -22.68
CA PHE A 204 10.12 -9.87 -23.63
C PHE A 204 10.52 -9.39 -25.03
N GLN A 205 11.83 -9.30 -25.32
CA GLN A 205 12.32 -8.81 -26.60
C GLN A 205 11.79 -9.68 -27.76
N GLY A 206 11.21 -9.03 -28.77
CA GLY A 206 10.66 -9.70 -29.95
C GLY A 206 9.24 -10.24 -29.77
N GLN A 207 8.64 -10.09 -28.59
CA GLN A 207 7.23 -10.35 -28.36
C GLN A 207 6.41 -9.09 -28.65
N LYS A 208 5.15 -9.27 -29.06
CA LYS A 208 4.26 -8.13 -29.33
C LYS A 208 3.89 -7.48 -27.99
N PRO A 209 4.20 -6.19 -27.78
CA PRO A 209 3.86 -5.53 -26.53
C PRO A 209 2.34 -5.36 -26.42
N PHE A 210 1.82 -5.50 -25.21
CA PHE A 210 0.40 -5.25 -24.91
C PHE A 210 0.03 -3.77 -25.09
N PHE A 211 0.93 -2.86 -24.72
CA PHE A 211 0.77 -1.41 -24.94
C PHE A 211 1.93 -0.81 -25.74
N VAL A 212 1.56 0.00 -26.73
CA VAL A 212 2.46 0.92 -27.43
C VAL A 212 2.17 2.30 -26.84
N PHE A 213 3.08 2.81 -26.01
CA PHE A 213 3.02 4.21 -25.57
C PHE A 213 3.55 5.14 -26.68
#